data_AF-A0A831NQU8-F1
#
_entry.id   AF-A0A831NQU8-F1
#
_cell.length_a   1.000
_cell.length_b   1.000
_cell.length_c   1.000
_cell.angle_alpha   90.00
_cell.angle_beta   90.00
_cell.angle_gamma   90.00
#
_symmetry.space_group_name_H-M   'P 1'
#
loop_
_entity.id
_entity.type
_entity.pdbx_description
1 polymer ?
#
loop_
_entity_poly.entity_id
_entity_poly.type
_entity_poly.pdbx_seq_one_letter_code
_entity_poly.pdbx_strand_id
1 'polypeptide(L)'
;HFEGDPTIYRSKEEVEEWLAKDPILRLSKHILDNDVATEKELKDIEARIVEEVEEAVRFAEESPYPKEEAAVEDVYTDIVEEVRVR
;
A
#
# COMPACT_ATOMS: atom_id res chain seq x y z
N HIS A 1 -4.02 1.57 15.72
CA HIS A 1 -4.28 1.38 14.29
C HIS A 1 -3.05 0.77 13.62
N PHE A 2 -3.14 -0.51 13.28
CA PHE A 2 -2.23 -1.30 12.47
C PHE A 2 -3.05 -2.48 11.91
N GLU A 3 -2.52 -3.28 11.00
CA GLU A 3 -3.25 -4.38 10.34
C GLU A 3 -3.88 -5.38 11.35
N GLY A 4 -3.17 -5.71 12.43
CA GLY A 4 -3.66 -6.64 13.47
C GLY A 4 -4.47 -5.99 14.60
N ASP A 5 -4.86 -4.72 14.46
CA ASP A 5 -5.68 -4.03 15.45
C ASP A 5 -7.12 -4.54 15.42
N PRO A 6 -7.68 -5.10 16.51
CA PRO A 6 -9.04 -5.64 16.50
C PRO A 6 -10.13 -4.55 16.44
N THR A 7 -9.78 -3.27 16.59
CA THR A 7 -10.68 -2.10 16.47
C THR A 7 -11.88 -2.06 17.43
N ILE A 8 -11.82 -2.78 18.55
CA ILE A 8 -12.91 -2.90 19.55
C ILE A 8 -13.29 -1.59 20.25
N TYR A 9 -12.55 -0.51 20.01
CA TYR A 9 -12.73 0.80 20.63
C TYR A 9 -13.60 1.76 19.81
N ARG A 10 -14.07 1.36 18.62
CA ARG A 10 -14.99 2.15 17.78
C ARG A 10 -16.24 1.34 17.44
N SER A 11 -17.37 2.02 17.26
CA SER A 11 -18.62 1.35 16.91
C SER A 11 -18.68 1.02 15.41
N LYS A 12 -19.53 0.06 15.03
CA LYS A 12 -19.74 -0.27 13.61
C LYS A 12 -20.49 0.85 12.90
N GLU A 13 -21.42 1.49 13.61
CA GLU A 13 -22.26 2.57 13.12
C GLU A 13 -21.40 3.79 12.75
N GLU A 14 -20.38 4.11 13.56
CA GLU A 14 -19.44 5.19 13.23
C GLU A 14 -18.67 4.87 11.95
N VAL A 15 -18.18 3.63 11.79
CA VAL A 15 -17.45 3.21 10.60
C VAL A 15 -18.33 3.31 9.35
N GLU A 16 -19.58 2.85 9.43
CA GLU A 16 -20.55 2.93 8.33
C GLU A 16 -20.87 4.38 7.94
N GLU A 17 -21.02 5.28 8.93
CA GLU A 17 -21.24 6.71 8.67
C GLU A 17 -20.07 7.32 7.87
N TRP A 18 -18.84 6.93 8.19
CA TRP A 18 -17.65 7.43 7.48
C TRP A 18 -17.47 6.79 6.10
N LEU A 19 -17.77 5.50 5.94
CA LEU A 19 -17.76 4.83 4.64
C LEU A 19 -18.75 5.48 3.67
N ALA A 20 -19.92 5.91 4.16
CA ALA A 20 -20.89 6.65 3.34
C ALA A 20 -20.35 8.01 2.84
N LYS A 21 -19.26 8.52 3.42
CA LYS A 21 -18.60 9.79 3.04
C LYS A 21 -17.35 9.57 2.19
N ASP A 22 -17.13 8.37 1.65
CA ASP A 22 -15.94 7.99 0.88
C ASP A 22 -15.57 9.06 -0.18
N PRO A 23 -14.38 9.67 -0.07
CA PRO A 23 -13.94 10.70 -1.02
C PRO A 23 -13.74 10.16 -2.44
N ILE A 24 -13.38 8.88 -2.61
CA ILE A 24 -13.15 8.26 -3.91
C ILE A 24 -14.48 8.18 -4.68
N LEU A 25 -15.53 7.66 -4.04
CA LEU A 25 -16.86 7.60 -4.64
C LEU A 25 -17.41 8.99 -4.97
N ARG A 26 -17.21 9.96 -4.07
CA ARG A 26 -17.63 11.35 -4.27
C ARG A 26 -16.91 12.01 -5.44
N LEU A 27 -15.60 11.80 -5.55
CA LEU A 27 -14.80 12.33 -6.65
C LEU A 27 -15.16 11.67 -7.98
N SER A 28 -15.31 10.34 -7.99
CA SER A 28 -15.74 9.60 -9.19
C SER A 28 -17.07 10.13 -9.73
N LYS A 29 -18.06 10.33 -8.85
CA LYS A 29 -19.32 10.97 -9.24
C LYS A 29 -19.10 12.36 -9.81
N HIS A 30 -18.29 13.20 -9.16
CA HIS A 30 -18.02 14.56 -9.65
C HIS A 30 -17.37 14.56 -11.04
N ILE A 31 -16.42 13.65 -11.30
CA ILE A 31 -15.76 13.50 -12.60
C ILE A 31 -16.79 13.15 -13.69
N LEU A 32 -17.68 12.19 -13.41
CA LEU A 32 -18.74 11.77 -14.34
C LEU A 32 -19.78 12.87 -14.58
N ASP A 33 -20.25 13.52 -13.51
CA ASP A 33 -21.25 14.61 -13.58
C ASP A 33 -20.75 15.83 -14.35
N ASN A 34 -19.42 15.97 -14.54
CA ASN A 34 -18.79 17.09 -15.24
C ASN A 34 -18.10 16.68 -16.55
N ASP A 35 -18.39 15.47 -17.06
CA ASP A 35 -17.85 14.95 -18.32
C ASP A 35 -16.29 15.00 -18.40
N VAL A 36 -15.61 14.90 -17.25
CA VAL A 36 -14.14 14.96 -17.17
C VAL A 36 -13.51 13.64 -17.61
N ALA A 37 -14.19 12.52 -17.35
CA ALA A 37 -13.85 11.20 -17.84
C ALA A 37 -15.11 10.34 -17.93
N THR A 38 -15.03 9.26 -18.68
CA THR A 38 -16.08 8.26 -18.79
C THR A 38 -15.95 7.18 -17.72
N GLU A 39 -17.05 6.47 -17.43
CA GLU A 39 -17.03 5.32 -16.52
C GLU A 39 -16.03 4.25 -16.97
N LYS A 40 -15.87 4.08 -18.30
CA LYS A 40 -14.89 3.15 -18.86
C LYS A 40 -13.47 3.58 -18.51
N GLU A 41 -13.11 4.84 -18.70
CA GLU A 41 -11.76 5.34 -18.40
C GLU A 41 -11.43 5.21 -16.90
N LEU A 42 -12.40 5.43 -16.01
CA LEU A 42 -12.22 5.21 -14.58
C LEU A 42 -11.95 3.73 -14.24
N LYS A 43 -12.70 2.80 -14.86
CA LYS A 43 -12.47 1.36 -14.70
C LYS A 43 -11.13 0.92 -15.29
N ASP A 44 -10.73 1.48 -16.43
CA ASP A 44 -9.44 1.19 -17.05
C ASP A 44 -8.28 1.65 -16.16
N ILE A 45 -8.43 2.78 -15.44
CA ILE A 45 -7.45 3.23 -14.42
C ILE A 45 -7.40 2.23 -13.25
N GLU A 46 -8.55 1.83 -12.70
CA GLU A 46 -8.61 0.87 -11.59
C GLU A 46 -7.93 -0.46 -11.95
N ALA A 47 -8.25 -1.01 -13.13
CA ALA A 47 -7.65 -2.25 -13.62
C ALA A 47 -6.12 -2.15 -13.75
N ARG A 48 -5.61 -1.04 -14.30
CA ARG A 48 -4.17 -0.79 -14.40
C ARG A 48 -3.47 -0.72 -13.04
N ILE A 49 -4.10 -0.08 -12.06
CA ILE A 49 -3.52 0.03 -10.72
C ILE A 49 -3.51 -1.33 -10.02
N VAL A 50 -4.55 -2.14 -10.19
CA VAL A 50 -4.57 -3.53 -9.68
C VAL A 50 -3.41 -4.33 -10.27
N GLU A 51 -3.21 -4.26 -11.58
CA GLU A 51 -2.09 -4.93 -12.26
C GLU A 51 -0.73 -4.45 -11.74
N GLU A 52 -0.52 -3.14 -11.60
CA GLU A 52 0.73 -2.57 -11.06
C GLU A 52 1.01 -3.04 -9.62
N VAL A 53 -0.03 -3.11 -8.78
CA VAL A 53 0.11 -3.62 -7.40
C VAL A 53 0.43 -5.11 -7.39
N GLU A 54 -0.22 -5.92 -8.23
CA GLU A 54 0.08 -7.35 -8.34
C GLU A 54 1.52 -7.61 -8.81
N GLU A 55 2.01 -6.82 -9.77
CA GLU A 55 3.41 -6.87 -10.22
C GLU A 55 4.37 -6.48 -9.10
N ALA A 56 4.07 -5.42 -8.33
CA ALA A 56 4.91 -5.00 -7.21
C ALA A 56 4.97 -6.06 -6.10
N VAL A 57 3.84 -6.70 -5.78
CA VAL A 57 3.78 -7.80 -4.81
C VAL A 57 4.62 -8.98 -5.30
N ARG A 58 4.43 -9.39 -6.57
CA ARG A 58 5.19 -10.49 -7.17
C ARG A 58 6.70 -10.21 -7.13
N PHE A 59 7.11 -8.99 -7.50
CA PHE A 59 8.50 -8.57 -7.42
C PHE A 59 9.05 -8.70 -6.00
N ALA A 60 8.29 -8.28 -4.99
CA ALA A 60 8.70 -8.38 -3.59
C ALA A 60 8.80 -9.84 -3.10
N GLU A 61 7.86 -10.70 -3.50
CA GLU A 61 7.85 -12.13 -3.12
C GLU A 61 8.95 -12.94 -3.82
N GLU A 62 9.25 -12.62 -5.08
CA GLU A 62 10.29 -13.28 -5.88
C GLU A 62 11.69 -12.74 -5.60
N SER A 63 11.79 -11.59 -4.91
CA SER A 63 13.07 -11.00 -4.53
C SER A 63 13.81 -11.91 -3.54
N PRO A 64 15.11 -12.17 -3.76
CA PRO A 64 15.89 -12.95 -2.81
C PRO A 64 15.99 -12.20 -1.48
N TYR A 65 16.06 -12.97 -0.39
CA TYR A 65 16.43 -12.40 0.91
C TYR A 65 17.79 -11.70 0.82
N PRO A 66 17.99 -10.61 1.59
CA PRO A 66 19.30 -9.98 1.68
C PRO A 66 20.31 -10.98 2.25
N LYS A 67 21.59 -10.78 1.92
CA LYS A 67 22.66 -11.58 2.53
C LYS A 67 22.79 -11.23 4.01
N GLU A 68 23.31 -12.16 4.80
CA GLU A 68 23.48 -11.97 6.26
C GLU A 68 24.33 -10.74 6.58
N GLU A 69 25.32 -10.41 5.74
CA GLU A 69 26.18 -9.24 5.93
C GLU A 69 25.43 -7.91 5.85
N ALA A 70 24.30 -7.86 5.13
CA ALA A 70 23.47 -6.65 5.05
C ALA A 70 22.84 -6.28 6.40
N ALA A 71 22.76 -7.21 7.36
CA ALA A 71 22.19 -6.95 8.67
C ALA A 71 23.01 -5.95 9.52
N VAL A 72 24.29 -5.75 9.20
CA VAL A 72 25.19 -4.81 9.91
C VAL A 72 25.59 -3.61 9.05
N GLU A 73 25.13 -3.58 7.80
CA GLU A 73 25.30 -2.41 6.92
C GLU A 73 24.55 -1.21 7.52
N ASP A 74 25.04 0.00 7.27
CA ASP A 74 24.45 1.28 7.72
C ASP A 74 24.34 1.51 9.25
N VAL A 75 24.93 0.65 10.09
CA VAL A 75 24.97 0.86 11.55
C VAL A 75 25.94 1.97 11.94
N TYR A 76 27.10 2.03 11.29
CA TYR A 76 28.13 3.07 11.44
C TYR A 76 28.66 3.47 10.07
N THR A 77 29.06 4.73 9.90
CA THR A 77 29.57 5.25 8.62
C THR A 77 30.95 4.69 8.23
N ASP A 78 31.73 4.25 9.21
CA ASP A 78 33.18 4.00 9.05
C ASP A 78 33.63 2.58 9.47
N ILE A 79 32.72 1.73 10.00
CA ILE A 79 33.08 0.38 10.48
C ILE A 79 32.67 -0.64 9.42
N VAL A 80 33.66 -1.15 8.67
CA VAL A 80 33.53 -2.34 7.82
C VAL A 80 34.07 -3.59 8.54
N GLU A 81 34.56 -3.46 9.77
CA GLU A 81 35.24 -4.55 10.48
C GLU A 81 34.32 -5.35 11.43
N GLU A 82 34.37 -6.67 11.23
CA GLU A 82 33.94 -7.76 12.12
C GLU A 82 32.52 -8.33 12.01
N VAL A 83 32.04 -8.65 10.79
CA VAL A 83 31.29 -9.93 10.64
C VAL A 83 32.30 -11.07 10.57
N ARG A 84 32.98 -11.33 11.70
CA ARG A 84 33.72 -12.59 11.85
C ARG A 84 32.70 -13.67 12.15
N VAL A 85 32.55 -14.60 11.22
CA VAL A 85 31.95 -15.93 11.43
C VAL A 85 32.40 -16.43 12.80
N ARG A 86 31.46 -16.53 13.74
CA ARG A 86 31.62 -17.31 14.96
C ARG A 86 31.00 -18.67 14.77
#